data_AF-A0A6V8CPB8-F1
#
_entry.id   AF-A0A6V8CPB8-F1
#
_cell.length_a   1.000
_cell.length_b   1.000
_cell.length_c   1.000
_cell.angle_alpha   90.00
_cell.angle_beta   90.00
_cell.angle_gamma   90.00
#
_symmetry.space_group_name_H-M   'P 1'
#
loop_
_entity.id
_entity.type
_entity.pdbx_description
1 polymer ?
#
loop_
_entity_poly.entity_id
_entity_poly.type
_entity_poly.pdbx_seq_one_letter_code
_entity_poly.pdbx_strand_id
1 'polypeptide(L)'
;GYVGAIISVYSGDEKIGEVEPGLIRFNGSSNPPRSEVDTLVRYHGDIVFIFDGSQTTGLMQQVSTEGTESVQRMRVIIYDLPGSHLVWAGWALMMVGMAWLTVLDARKTPHPRSEEE
;
A
#
# COMPACT_ATOMS: atom_id res chain seq x y z
N GLY A 1 20.58 2.96 4.76
CA GLY A 1 20.17 4.24 5.38
C GLY A 1 18.74 4.54 4.98
N TYR A 2 18.00 5.25 5.82
CA TYR A 2 16.62 5.67 5.57
C TYR A 2 16.51 7.19 5.73
N VAL A 3 15.71 7.82 4.88
CA VAL A 3 15.34 9.24 4.99
C VAL A 3 13.85 9.34 4.72
N GLY A 4 13.07 9.88 5.66
CA GLY A 4 11.62 10.01 5.55
C GLY A 4 11.11 11.35 6.04
N ALA A 5 9.80 11.56 5.94
CA ALA A 5 9.10 12.66 6.59
C ALA A 5 7.93 12.14 7.39
N ILE A 6 7.76 12.69 8.59
CA ILE A 6 6.55 12.51 9.38
C ILE A 6 5.52 13.53 8.90
N ILE A 7 4.39 13.05 8.39
CA ILE A 7 3.30 13.87 7.87
C ILE A 7 2.05 13.62 8.71
N SER A 8 1.63 14.63 9.48
CA SER A 8 0.33 14.61 10.14
C SER A 8 -0.76 14.99 9.14
N VAL A 9 -1.78 14.14 9.01
CA VAL A 9 -2.88 14.31 8.06
C VAL A 9 -4.13 14.79 8.79
N TYR A 10 -4.79 15.81 8.26
CA TYR A 10 -5.98 16.43 8.83
C TYR A 10 -7.15 16.39 7.86
N SER A 11 -8.36 16.22 8.40
CA SER A 11 -9.63 16.45 7.70
C SER A 11 -10.35 17.60 8.39
N GLY A 12 -10.35 18.78 7.75
CA GLY A 12 -10.72 20.02 8.44
C GLY A 12 -9.75 20.28 9.61
N ASP A 13 -10.28 20.37 10.83
CA ASP A 13 -9.52 20.59 12.05
C ASP A 13 -9.18 19.28 12.82
N GLU A 14 -9.65 18.12 12.35
CA GLU A 14 -9.45 16.83 13.00
C GLU A 14 -8.22 16.11 12.43
N LYS A 15 -7.28 15.70 13.30
CA LYS A 15 -6.15 14.84 12.89
C LYS A 15 -6.68 13.43 12.63
N ILE A 16 -6.62 13.00 11.37
CA ILE A 16 -7.09 11.67 10.94
C ILE A 16 -5.99 10.61 10.93
N GLY A 17 -4.72 11.02 11.02
CA GLY A 17 -3.61 10.09 11.09
C GLY A 17 -2.24 10.73 10.93
N GLU A 18 -1.23 9.87 10.88
CA GLU A 18 0.16 10.21 10.63
C GLU A 18 0.76 9.16 9.71
N VAL A 19 1.59 9.59 8.77
CA VAL A 19 2.26 8.73 7.79
C VAL A 19 3.73 9.10 7.69
N GLU A 20 4.57 8.12 7.38
CA GLU A 20 6.03 8.23 7.28
C GLU A 20 6.56 7.72 5.92
N PRO A 21 6.19 8.36 4.79
CA PRO A 21 6.80 8.03 3.51
C PRO A 21 8.29 8.40 3.49
N GLY A 22 9.08 7.70 2.67
CA GLY A 22 10.51 7.95 2.67
C GLY A 22 11.28 7.30 1.54
N LEU A 23 12.58 7.15 1.77
CA LEU A 23 13.54 6.56 0.86
C LEU A 23 14.45 5.62 1.62
N ILE A 24 14.55 4.39 1.12
CA ILE A 24 15.51 3.41 1.59
C ILE A 24 16.70 3.33 0.65
N ARG A 25 17.91 3.35 1.22
CA ARG A 25 19.17 3.08 0.53
C ARG A 25 19.84 1.86 1.13
N PHE A 26 20.25 0.96 0.25
CA PHE A 26 21.00 -0.23 0.59
C PHE A 26 22.50 0.06 0.47
N ASN A 27 23.18 0.16 1.61
CA ASN A 27 24.63 0.37 1.64
C ASN A 27 25.34 -0.84 1.01
N GLY A 28 26.32 -0.60 0.12
CA GLY A 28 27.07 -1.66 -0.56
C GLY A 28 26.47 -2.16 -1.88
N SER A 29 25.37 -1.58 -2.36
CA SER A 29 24.82 -1.84 -3.69
C SER A 29 24.95 -0.63 -4.60
N SER A 30 25.15 -0.86 -5.91
CA SER A 30 25.08 0.18 -6.94
C SER A 30 23.65 0.61 -7.28
N ASN A 31 22.65 0.04 -6.59
CA ASN A 31 21.25 0.33 -6.86
C ASN A 31 20.89 1.75 -6.38
N PRO A 32 20.06 2.47 -7.15
CA PRO A 32 19.54 3.76 -6.72
C PRO A 32 18.68 3.61 -5.45
N PRO A 33 18.56 4.68 -4.63
CA PRO A 33 17.59 4.72 -3.54
C PRO A 33 16.17 4.41 -4.02
N ARG A 34 15.37 3.72 -3.19
CA ARG A 34 13.99 3.34 -3.51
C ARG A 34 13.00 4.09 -2.63
N SER A 35 11.94 4.60 -3.25
CA SER A 35 10.83 5.22 -2.53
C SER A 35 10.07 4.20 -1.69
N GLU A 36 9.96 4.48 -0.41
CA GLU A 36 9.03 3.84 0.52
C GLU A 36 7.70 4.58 0.45
N VAL A 37 6.63 3.81 0.36
CA VAL A 37 5.25 4.33 0.36
C VAL A 37 4.66 4.12 1.74
N ASP A 38 3.79 5.03 2.14
CA ASP A 38 2.97 4.83 3.33
C ASP A 38 1.50 5.14 3.02
N THR A 39 0.58 4.45 3.69
CA THR A 39 -0.85 4.47 3.37
C THR A 39 -1.69 4.76 4.60
N LEU A 40 -2.51 5.81 4.52
CA LEU A 40 -3.54 6.09 5.50
C LEU A 40 -4.84 5.38 5.10
N VAL A 41 -5.18 4.32 5.84
CA VAL A 41 -6.37 3.51 5.60
C VAL A 41 -7.60 4.18 6.24
N ARG A 42 -8.67 4.37 5.46
CA ARG A 42 -9.94 4.91 5.98
C ARG A 42 -11.11 4.09 5.44
N TYR A 43 -12.25 4.16 6.11
CA TYR A 43 -13.46 3.42 5.72
C TYR A 43 -13.95 3.75 4.30
N HIS A 44 -13.81 5.00 3.86
CA HIS A 44 -14.27 5.43 2.52
C HIS A 44 -13.22 5.27 1.41
N GLY A 45 -12.02 4.77 1.74
CA GLY A 45 -10.91 4.62 0.81
C GLY A 45 -9.59 5.08 1.41
N ASP A 46 -8.50 4.71 0.75
CA ASP A 46 -7.16 4.88 1.29
C ASP A 46 -6.48 6.11 0.68
N ILE A 47 -5.56 6.73 1.43
CA ILE A 47 -4.67 7.77 0.90
C ILE A 47 -3.26 7.22 0.86
N VAL A 48 -2.65 7.19 -0.32
CA VAL A 48 -1.30 6.68 -0.50
C VAL A 48 -0.34 7.85 -0.66
N PHE A 49 0.72 7.86 0.15
CA PHE A 49 1.79 8.84 0.13
C PHE A 49 3.03 8.20 -0.46
N ILE A 50 3.51 8.78 -1.56
CA ILE A 50 4.67 8.28 -2.28
C ILE A 50 5.73 9.38 -2.29
N PHE A 51 6.89 9.05 -1.74
CA PHE A 51 8.05 9.90 -1.84
C PHE A 51 8.60 9.88 -3.28
N ASP A 52 8.83 11.03 -3.92
CA ASP A 52 9.42 11.06 -5.27
C ASP A 52 10.95 10.89 -5.20
N GLY A 53 11.42 9.65 -5.38
CA GLY A 53 12.84 9.29 -5.35
C GLY A 53 13.66 9.87 -6.51
N SER A 54 13.04 10.31 -7.60
CA SER A 54 13.76 10.79 -8.78
C SER A 54 14.54 12.10 -8.54
N GLN A 55 14.18 12.85 -7.49
CA GLN A 55 14.88 14.09 -7.10
C GLN A 55 16.00 13.88 -6.07
N THR A 56 16.29 12.62 -5.69
CA THR A 56 16.93 12.37 -4.38
C THR A 56 18.35 11.84 -4.40
N THR A 57 18.93 11.57 -5.57
CA THR A 57 20.37 11.29 -5.67
C THR A 57 21.20 12.41 -5.01
N GLY A 58 20.73 13.67 -5.07
CA GLY A 58 21.31 14.80 -4.33
C GLY A 58 20.87 14.89 -2.86
N LEU A 59 19.58 14.69 -2.54
CA LEU A 59 19.04 14.85 -1.19
C LEU A 59 19.69 13.93 -0.15
N MET A 60 19.88 12.65 -0.47
CA MET A 60 20.46 11.71 0.49
C MET A 60 21.94 12.02 0.78
N GLN A 61 22.67 12.48 -0.23
CA GLN A 61 24.04 12.96 -0.08
C GLN A 61 24.06 14.25 0.72
N GLN A 62 23.13 15.18 0.46
CA GLN A 62 23.02 16.44 1.18
C GLN A 62 22.68 16.25 2.67
N VAL A 63 21.71 15.40 3.01
CA VAL A 63 21.39 15.03 4.41
C VAL A 63 22.59 14.41 5.11
N SER A 64 23.34 13.55 4.41
CA SER A 64 24.50 12.87 4.97
C SER A 64 25.70 13.79 5.18
N THR A 65 25.81 14.89 4.42
CA THR A 65 26.99 15.77 4.40
C THR A 65 26.77 17.09 5.14
N GLU A 66 25.55 17.65 5.06
CA GLU A 66 25.18 18.99 5.56
C GLU A 66 24.12 18.93 6.69
N GLY A 67 23.64 17.75 7.06
CA GLY A 67 22.60 17.56 8.08
C GLY A 67 21.18 17.72 7.53
N THR A 68 20.17 17.46 8.35
CA THR A 68 18.74 17.50 7.96
C THR A 68 18.21 18.91 7.67
N GLU A 69 18.91 19.95 8.13
CA GLU A 69 18.53 21.36 7.96
C GLU A 69 18.80 21.91 6.54
N SER A 70 19.62 21.22 5.73
CA SER A 70 19.95 21.63 4.36
C SER A 70 18.97 21.12 3.29
N VAL A 71 17.97 20.32 3.70
CA VAL A 71 16.97 19.72 2.80
C VAL A 71 16.04 20.80 2.25
N GLN A 72 16.35 21.30 1.06
CA GLN A 72 15.69 22.49 0.52
C GLN A 72 14.34 22.21 -0.16
N ARG A 73 14.06 20.96 -0.55
CA ARG A 73 12.76 20.57 -1.12
C ARG A 73 12.56 19.05 -1.09
N MET A 74 11.51 18.61 -0.42
CA MET A 74 10.98 17.25 -0.51
C MET A 74 9.70 17.28 -1.36
N ARG A 75 9.57 16.35 -2.31
CA ARG A 75 8.32 16.15 -3.05
C ARG A 75 7.65 14.85 -2.62
N VAL A 76 6.40 14.96 -2.23
CA VAL A 76 5.50 13.85 -1.92
C VAL A 76 4.32 13.90 -2.86
N ILE A 77 4.01 12.78 -3.50
CA ILE A 77 2.81 12.60 -4.32
C ILE A 77 1.75 11.94 -3.45
N ILE A 78 0.56 12.53 -3.43
CA ILE A 78 -0.57 12.06 -2.63
C ILE A 78 -1.64 11.56 -3.60
N TYR A 79 -2.06 10.30 -3.43
CA TYR A 79 -3.16 9.71 -4.16
C TYR A 79 -4.31 9.44 -3.20
N ASP A 80 -5.50 9.95 -3.53
CA ASP A 80 -6.76 9.59 -2.85
C ASP A 80 -7.45 8.49 -3.66
N LEU A 81 -7.63 7.31 -3.06
CA LEU A 81 -8.24 6.14 -3.70
C LEU A 81 -9.62 5.88 -3.08
N PRO A 82 -10.66 6.63 -3.50
CA PRO A 82 -12.01 6.43 -3.00
C PRO A 82 -12.52 5.05 -3.40
N GLY A 83 -13.14 4.35 -2.45
CA GLY A 83 -13.71 3.02 -2.71
C GLY A 83 -12.67 1.93 -3.00
N SER A 84 -11.40 2.08 -2.57
CA SER A 84 -10.38 1.02 -2.66
C SER A 84 -10.88 -0.33 -2.13
N HIS A 85 -11.73 -0.29 -1.10
CA HIS A 85 -12.34 -1.47 -0.48
C HIS A 85 -13.34 -2.24 -1.36
N LEU A 86 -13.84 -1.64 -2.45
CA LEU A 86 -14.75 -2.31 -3.37
C LEU A 86 -14.09 -3.49 -4.09
N VAL A 87 -12.77 -3.45 -4.26
CA VAL A 87 -12.00 -4.56 -4.82
C VAL A 87 -12.13 -5.79 -3.93
N TRP A 88 -11.95 -5.62 -2.61
CA TRP A 88 -12.12 -6.70 -1.63
C TRP A 88 -13.56 -7.21 -1.59
N ALA A 89 -14.54 -6.31 -1.65
CA ALA A 89 -15.95 -6.71 -1.73
C ALA A 89 -16.24 -7.55 -2.99
N GLY A 90 -15.68 -7.16 -4.14
CA GLY A 90 -15.79 -7.92 -5.38
C GLY A 90 -15.17 -9.32 -5.28
N TRP A 91 -13.95 -9.42 -4.73
CA TRP A 91 -13.30 -10.72 -4.49
C TRP A 91 -14.10 -11.62 -3.56
N ALA A 92 -14.61 -11.07 -2.45
CA ALA A 92 -15.45 -11.80 -1.52
C ALA A 92 -16.73 -12.32 -2.20
N LEU A 93 -17.39 -11.49 -3.01
CA LEU A 93 -18.59 -11.88 -3.75
C LEU A 93 -18.30 -12.99 -4.76
N MET A 94 -17.18 -12.92 -5.47
CA MET A 94 -16.77 -13.98 -6.40
C MET A 94 -16.49 -15.30 -5.67
N MET A 95 -15.80 -15.27 -4.54
CA MET A 95 -15.54 -16.46 -3.72
C MET A 95 -16.83 -17.07 -3.17
N VAL A 96 -17.75 -16.25 -2.66
CA VAL A 96 -19.06 -16.69 -2.19
C VAL A 96 -19.88 -17.30 -3.35
N GLY A 97 -19.88 -16.66 -4.52
CA GLY A 97 -20.56 -17.16 -5.70
C GLY A 97 -20.04 -18.53 -6.14
N MET A 98 -18.71 -18.70 -6.19
CA MET A 98 -18.11 -20.01 -6.51
C MET A 98 -18.42 -21.06 -5.46
N ALA A 99 -18.26 -20.75 -4.17
CA ALA A 99 -18.59 -21.68 -3.09
C ALA A 99 -20.07 -22.11 -3.11
N TRP A 100 -20.97 -21.18 -3.46
CA TRP A 100 -22.39 -21.49 -3.60
C TRP A 100 -22.66 -22.45 -4.76
N LEU A 101 -22.04 -22.20 -5.93
CA LEU A 101 -22.18 -23.06 -7.10
C LEU A 101 -21.63 -24.47 -6.85
N THR A 102 -20.47 -24.60 -6.20
CA THR A 102 -19.90 -25.92 -5.87
C THR A 102 -20.77 -26.72 -4.91
N VAL A 103 -21.36 -26.06 -3.90
CA VAL A 103 -22.32 -26.71 -2.99
C VAL A 103 -23.58 -27.17 -3.72
N LEU A 104 -24.10 -26.37 -4.65
CA LEU A 104 -25.28 -26.75 -5.44
C LEU A 104 -24.99 -27.93 -6.38
N ASP A 105 -23.81 -27.99 -6.97
CA ASP A 105 -23.40 -29.08 -7.87
C ASP A 105 -23.21 -30.40 -7.10
N ALA A 106 -22.56 -30.35 -5.94
CA ALA A 106 -22.39 -31.50 -5.04
C ALA A 106 -23.73 -32.09 -4.56
N ARG A 107 -24.79 -31.27 -4.45
CA ARG A 107 -26.13 -31.74 -4.09
C ARG A 107 -26.87 -32.42 -5.25
N LYS A 108 -26.49 -32.14 -6.50
CA LYS A 108 -27.15 -32.68 -7.70
C LYS A 108 -26.55 -34.00 -8.17
N THR A 109 -25.31 -34.32 -7.79
CA THR A 109 -24.67 -35.60 -8.11
C THR A 109 -25.03 -36.64 -7.04
N PRO A 110 -25.87 -37.66 -7.33
CA PRO A 110 -26.05 -38.79 -6.42
C PRO A 110 -24.73 -39.56 -6.40
N HIS A 111 -24.27 -39.92 -5.19
CA HIS A 111 -23.09 -40.77 -5.01
C HIS A 111 -23.29 -42.07 -5.81
N PRO A 112 -22.46 -42.41 -6.80
CA PRO A 112 -22.52 -43.73 -7.41
C PRO A 112 -22.13 -44.73 -6.31
N ARG A 113 -23.12 -45.45 -5.79
CA ARG A 113 -22.91 -46.59 -4.91
C ARG A 113 -21.94 -47.50 -5.64
N SER A 114 -20.73 -47.65 -5.11
CA SER A 114 -19.79 -48.67 -5.56
C SER A 114 -20.51 -50.00 -5.46
N GLU A 115 -20.89 -50.57 -6.60
CA GLU A 115 -21.35 -51.94 -6.66
C GLU A 115 -20.11 -52.81 -6.43
N GLU A 116 -19.99 -53.30 -5.21
CA GLU A 116 -19.26 -54.52 -4.92
C GLU A 116 -20.02 -55.67 -5.57
N GLU A 117 -19.49 -56.20 -6.68
CA GLU A 117 -19.56 -57.62 -7.04
C GLU A 117 -18.41 -58.00 -7.98
#